data_AF-A0A9X2GR16-F1
#
_entry.id   AF-A0A9X2GR16-F1
#
_cell.length_a   1.000
_cell.length_b   1.000
_cell.length_c   1.000
_cell.angle_alpha   90.00
_cell.angle_beta   90.00
_cell.angle_gamma   90.00
#
_symmetry.space_group_name_H-M   'P 1'
#
loop_
_entity.id
_entity.type
_entity.pdbx_description
1 polymer ?
#
loop_
_entity_poly.entity_id
_entity_poly.type
_entity_poly.pdbx_seq_one_letter_code
_entity_poly.pdbx_strand_id
1 'polypeptide(L)'
;MSSTPHARIAADIKQRIADGRLRPGERVPSTRQLARDWNVALATAAKALTLLAREGVVVAEPRVGTVVAERPGEPARPRPGATAEHELTRRRIVGAAIEIADAEGLSELTMRAVAGRLAAATMSLYRHVGGKDDLVMLMVDAAFAEFPLPSERPEGWRGRLETSARVQWAAYRAHPWMARATPLTRPVPSEALLRHSEYVMEVLQETGLDAATRMYVMILVYSFVQGIAAHIELEQRARADTGITDEEWMTGQEGFLGDIKAANPAFSRLLDELGDFDLDLDRLFEFGLRSLLDGLTRLVEPR
;
A
#
# COMPACT_ATOMS: atom_id res chain seq x y z
N MET A 1 33.17 -6.20 -3.20
CA MET A 1 31.69 -6.03 -3.31
C MET A 1 31.07 -6.68 -2.08
N SER A 2 30.42 -5.91 -1.21
CA SER A 2 29.85 -6.43 0.03
C SER A 2 28.65 -7.33 -0.28
N SER A 3 28.71 -8.61 0.10
CA SER A 3 27.62 -9.56 -0.09
C SER A 3 26.44 -9.20 0.82
N THR A 4 25.24 -9.11 0.25
CA THR A 4 24.02 -8.75 0.98
C THR A 4 23.76 -9.74 2.13
N PRO A 5 23.15 -9.32 3.26
CA PRO A 5 22.94 -10.19 4.42
C PRO A 5 22.20 -11.50 4.09
N HIS A 6 21.19 -11.47 3.21
CA HIS A 6 20.46 -12.67 2.80
C HIS A 6 21.29 -13.62 1.92
N ALA A 7 22.20 -13.11 1.09
CA ALA A 7 23.08 -13.93 0.27
C ALA A 7 24.12 -14.68 1.13
N ARG A 8 24.61 -14.05 2.21
CA ARG A 8 25.50 -14.71 3.19
C ARG A 8 24.81 -15.86 3.92
N ILE A 9 23.54 -15.67 4.34
CA ILE A 9 22.72 -16.71 4.96
C ILE A 9 22.50 -17.89 3.99
N ALA A 10 22.17 -17.60 2.73
CA ALA A 10 21.97 -18.64 1.73
C ALA A 10 23.26 -19.42 1.43
N ALA A 11 24.40 -18.74 1.34
CA ALA A 11 25.70 -19.37 1.13
C ALA A 11 26.09 -20.29 2.31
N ASP A 12 25.84 -19.89 3.55
CA ASP A 12 26.09 -20.72 4.73
C ASP A 12 25.23 -21.99 4.73
N ILE A 13 23.94 -21.89 4.41
CA ILE A 13 23.06 -23.08 4.33
C ILE A 13 23.54 -24.04 3.22
N LYS A 14 23.93 -23.51 2.04
CA LYS A 14 24.52 -24.34 0.98
C LYS A 14 25.80 -25.04 1.44
N GLN A 15 26.65 -24.35 2.18
CA GLN A 15 27.88 -24.91 2.72
C GLN A 15 27.58 -26.03 3.73
N ARG A 16 26.60 -25.84 4.62
CA ARG A 16 26.15 -26.88 5.56
C ARG A 16 25.62 -28.13 4.84
N ILE A 17 24.98 -27.97 3.69
CA ILE A 17 24.51 -29.09 2.86
C ILE A 17 25.70 -29.77 2.18
N ALA A 18 26.62 -29.00 1.58
CA ALA A 18 27.81 -29.51 0.91
C ALA A 18 28.73 -30.31 1.85
N ASP A 19 28.86 -29.84 3.09
CA ASP A 19 29.66 -30.48 4.13
C ASP A 19 28.91 -31.62 4.85
N GLY A 20 27.67 -31.93 4.44
CA GLY A 20 26.86 -33.02 5.00
C GLY A 20 26.28 -32.78 6.40
N ARG A 21 26.33 -31.54 6.91
CA ARG A 21 25.73 -31.13 8.19
C ARG A 21 24.20 -30.98 8.11
N LEU A 22 23.66 -30.77 6.91
CA LEU A 22 22.23 -30.82 6.62
C LEU A 22 22.01 -31.82 5.49
N ARG A 23 21.31 -32.92 5.77
CA ARG A 23 21.09 -34.00 4.81
C ARG A 23 19.82 -33.77 4.00
N PRO A 24 19.70 -34.36 2.79
CA PRO A 24 18.45 -34.34 2.05
C PRO A 24 17.26 -34.83 2.89
N GLY A 25 16.14 -34.09 2.84
CA GLY A 25 14.95 -34.31 3.67
C GLY A 25 15.05 -33.76 5.10
N GLU A 26 16.22 -33.28 5.54
CA GLU A 26 16.39 -32.67 6.86
C GLU A 26 15.89 -31.24 6.88
N ARG A 27 15.28 -30.83 8.02
CA ARG A 27 14.77 -29.47 8.20
C ARG A 27 15.91 -28.47 8.24
N VAL A 28 15.80 -27.41 7.43
CA VAL A 28 16.66 -26.24 7.57
C VAL A 28 16.12 -25.32 8.67
N PRO A 29 16.97 -24.46 9.28
CA PRO A 29 16.51 -23.53 10.30
C PRO A 29 15.38 -22.62 9.79
N SER A 30 14.35 -22.43 10.62
CA SER A 30 13.19 -21.61 10.26
C SER A 30 13.55 -20.13 10.07
N THR A 31 12.69 -19.37 9.39
CA THR A 31 12.87 -17.91 9.21
C THR A 31 13.14 -17.17 10.52
N ARG A 32 12.42 -17.51 11.60
CA ARG A 32 12.61 -16.89 12.91
C ARG A 32 13.94 -17.25 13.54
N GLN A 33 14.40 -18.48 13.33
CA GLN A 33 15.67 -18.95 13.85
C GLN A 33 16.84 -18.30 13.10
N LEU A 34 16.77 -18.26 11.76
CA LEU A 34 17.76 -17.57 10.94
C LEU A 34 17.84 -16.07 11.27
N ALA A 35 16.70 -15.41 11.49
CA ALA A 35 16.66 -14.00 11.87
C ALA A 35 17.37 -13.74 13.22
N ARG A 36 17.18 -14.62 14.21
CA ARG A 36 17.85 -14.55 15.51
C ARG A 36 19.34 -14.85 15.40
N ASP A 37 19.70 -15.97 14.75
CA ASP A 37 21.08 -16.45 14.68
C ASP A 37 21.99 -15.49 13.91
N TRP A 38 21.46 -14.80 12.90
CA TRP A 38 22.20 -13.84 12.09
C TRP A 38 21.98 -12.38 12.49
N ASN A 39 21.17 -12.12 13.51
CA ASN A 39 20.76 -10.78 13.94
C ASN A 39 20.27 -9.91 12.76
N VAL A 40 19.30 -10.41 12.01
CA VAL A 40 18.71 -9.72 10.84
C VAL A 40 17.19 -9.65 10.95
N ALA A 41 16.57 -8.70 10.23
CA ALA A 41 15.12 -8.65 10.10
C ALA A 41 14.53 -9.95 9.53
N LEU A 42 13.31 -10.32 9.96
CA LEU A 42 12.59 -11.52 9.48
C LEU A 42 12.47 -11.56 7.95
N ALA A 43 12.24 -10.41 7.31
CA ALA A 43 12.16 -10.30 5.85
C ALA A 43 13.49 -10.68 5.16
N THR A 44 14.64 -10.37 5.77
CA THR A 44 15.96 -10.72 5.24
C THR A 44 16.23 -12.22 5.34
N ALA A 45 15.86 -12.85 6.46
CA ALA A 45 15.93 -14.30 6.61
C ALA A 45 14.98 -15.04 5.66
N ALA A 46 13.78 -14.49 5.44
CA ALA A 46 12.81 -15.04 4.48
C ALA A 46 13.37 -14.97 3.05
N LYS A 47 13.97 -13.84 2.65
CA LYS A 47 14.66 -13.68 1.35
C LYS A 47 15.73 -14.74 1.12
N ALA A 48 16.48 -15.13 2.16
CA ALA A 48 17.50 -16.18 2.06
C ALA A 48 16.90 -17.57 1.76
N LEU A 49 15.83 -17.96 2.45
CA LEU A 49 15.13 -19.22 2.20
C LEU A 49 14.44 -19.23 0.83
N THR A 50 13.86 -18.11 0.40
CA THR A 50 13.28 -17.98 -0.94
C THR A 50 14.34 -18.13 -2.03
N LEU A 51 15.55 -17.58 -1.83
CA LEU A 51 16.66 -17.73 -2.76
C LEU A 51 17.07 -19.21 -2.90
N LEU A 52 17.22 -19.92 -1.78
CA LEU A 52 17.55 -21.36 -1.78
C LEU A 52 16.48 -22.22 -2.43
N ALA A 53 15.20 -21.88 -2.24
CA ALA A 53 14.10 -22.60 -2.86
C ALA A 53 14.08 -22.40 -4.39
N ARG A 54 14.38 -21.18 -4.87
CA ARG A 54 14.50 -20.89 -6.30
C ARG A 54 15.64 -21.67 -6.97
N GLU A 55 16.72 -21.90 -6.23
CA GLU A 55 17.88 -22.66 -6.71
C GLU A 55 17.71 -24.18 -6.57
N GLY A 56 16.55 -24.64 -6.06
CA GLY A 56 16.27 -26.06 -5.85
C GLY A 56 17.10 -26.71 -4.75
N VAL A 57 17.66 -25.91 -3.83
CA VAL A 57 18.49 -26.39 -2.71
C VAL A 57 17.61 -26.84 -1.54
N VAL A 58 16.45 -26.20 -1.37
CA VAL A 58 15.47 -26.51 -0.31
C VAL A 58 14.05 -26.53 -0.86
N VAL A 59 13.15 -27.26 -0.19
CA VAL A 59 11.73 -27.38 -0.53
C VAL A 59 10.90 -27.11 0.72
N ALA A 60 9.76 -26.43 0.57
CA ALA A 60 8.82 -26.22 1.67
C ALA A 60 7.87 -27.43 1.79
N GLU A 61 7.88 -28.09 2.94
CA GLU A 61 6.98 -29.21 3.24
C GLU A 61 5.89 -28.81 4.26
N PRO A 62 4.60 -29.07 3.98
CA PRO A 62 3.51 -28.79 4.90
C PRO A 62 3.70 -29.48 6.26
N ARG A 63 3.49 -28.75 7.36
CA ARG A 63 3.65 -29.22 8.77
C ARG A 63 5.07 -29.59 9.19
N VAL A 64 6.03 -29.60 8.26
CA VAL A 64 7.44 -29.93 8.52
C VAL A 64 8.31 -28.68 8.48
N GLY A 65 7.99 -27.72 7.63
CA GLY A 65 8.80 -26.52 7.40
C GLY A 65 9.66 -26.68 6.15
N THR A 66 10.72 -25.89 6.02
CA THR A 66 11.63 -25.97 4.87
C THR A 66 12.64 -27.11 5.11
N VAL A 67 12.84 -27.99 4.13
CA VAL A 67 13.76 -29.13 4.16
C VAL A 67 14.76 -29.06 3.00
N VAL A 68 15.90 -29.74 3.12
CA VAL A 68 16.89 -29.87 2.02
C VAL A 68 16.33 -30.74 0.90
N ALA A 69 16.50 -30.32 -0.36
CA ALA A 69 16.02 -31.07 -1.53
C ALA A 69 16.71 -32.43 -1.70
N GLU A 70 15.99 -33.46 -2.17
CA GLU A 70 16.53 -34.83 -2.40
C GLU A 70 17.64 -34.91 -3.46
N ARG A 71 17.63 -34.00 -4.45
CA ARG A 71 18.67 -33.88 -5.48
C ARG A 71 18.96 -32.40 -5.78
N PRO A 72 20.08 -31.85 -5.28
CA PRO A 72 20.47 -30.48 -5.60
C PRO A 72 20.73 -30.34 -7.11
N GLY A 73 20.01 -29.44 -7.79
CA GLY A 73 20.28 -29.08 -9.19
C GLY A 73 19.36 -29.66 -10.28
N GLU A 74 18.35 -30.47 -9.94
CA GLU A 74 17.27 -30.83 -10.89
C GLU A 74 16.03 -29.95 -10.62
N PRO A 75 15.58 -29.10 -11.58
CA PRO A 75 14.29 -28.43 -11.44
C PRO A 75 13.20 -29.49 -11.36
N ALA A 76 12.46 -29.49 -10.25
CA ALA A 76 11.42 -30.48 -9.97
C ALA A 76 10.44 -30.59 -11.15
N ARG A 77 10.42 -31.75 -11.82
CA ARG A 77 9.39 -32.05 -12.83
C ARG A 77 8.03 -32.10 -12.13
N PRO A 78 6.99 -31.41 -12.63
CA PRO A 78 5.70 -31.41 -11.98
C PRO A 78 5.06 -32.79 -12.14
N ARG A 79 4.84 -33.48 -11.02
CA ARG A 79 3.99 -34.68 -10.96
C ARG A 79 2.52 -34.24 -11.07
N PRO A 80 1.72 -34.78 -12.00
CA PRO A 80 0.29 -34.51 -12.03
C PRO A 80 -0.37 -35.25 -10.87
N GLY A 81 -1.02 -34.52 -9.96
CA GLY A 81 -1.95 -35.13 -8.99
C GLY A 81 -1.64 -34.99 -7.49
N ALA A 82 -0.77 -34.07 -7.06
CA ALA A 82 -0.75 -33.64 -5.65
C ALA A 82 -1.76 -32.51 -5.48
N THR A 83 -2.96 -32.89 -5.08
CA THR A 83 -4.13 -32.06 -4.79
C THR A 83 -3.80 -30.90 -3.83
N ALA A 84 -4.20 -29.68 -4.22
CA ALA A 84 -4.08 -28.42 -3.50
C ALA A 84 -2.71 -27.70 -3.52
N GLU A 85 -2.31 -27.15 -4.67
CA GLU A 85 -1.98 -25.71 -4.66
C GLU A 85 -3.14 -25.04 -3.91
N HIS A 86 -2.88 -24.30 -2.82
CA HIS A 86 -3.93 -23.54 -2.16
C HIS A 86 -4.71 -22.81 -3.26
N GLU A 87 -6.00 -23.09 -3.39
CA GLU A 87 -6.78 -22.68 -4.56
C GLU A 87 -6.52 -21.20 -4.85
N LEU A 88 -5.94 -20.94 -6.01
CA LEU A 88 -5.64 -19.58 -6.44
C LEU A 88 -7.01 -18.95 -6.72
N THR A 89 -7.49 -18.14 -5.79
CA THR A 89 -8.75 -17.42 -5.94
C THR A 89 -8.45 -15.96 -6.25
N ARG A 90 -9.38 -15.29 -6.95
CA ARG A 90 -9.31 -13.85 -7.22
C ARG A 90 -9.04 -13.06 -5.94
N ARG A 91 -9.73 -13.43 -4.84
CA ARG A 91 -9.55 -12.83 -3.52
C ARG A 91 -8.12 -12.92 -2.99
N ARG A 92 -7.46 -14.07 -3.15
CA ARG A 92 -6.05 -14.26 -2.72
C ARG A 92 -5.06 -13.48 -3.59
N ILE A 93 -5.33 -13.38 -4.89
CA ILE A 93 -4.54 -12.56 -5.81
C ILE A 93 -4.62 -11.09 -5.41
N VAL A 94 -5.84 -10.58 -5.17
CA VAL A 94 -6.08 -9.20 -4.76
C VAL A 94 -5.43 -8.91 -3.41
N GLY A 95 -5.62 -9.77 -2.39
CA GLY A 95 -4.99 -9.58 -1.08
C GLY A 95 -3.47 -9.53 -1.14
N ALA A 96 -2.83 -10.44 -1.89
CA ALA A 96 -1.38 -10.42 -2.07
C ALA A 96 -0.89 -9.17 -2.83
N ALA A 97 -1.70 -8.65 -3.75
CA ALA A 97 -1.39 -7.43 -4.49
C ALA A 97 -1.49 -6.17 -3.60
N ILE A 98 -2.52 -6.09 -2.73
CA ILE A 98 -2.66 -5.04 -1.71
C ILE A 98 -1.47 -5.08 -0.76
N GLU A 99 -1.09 -6.25 -0.25
CA GLU A 99 0.07 -6.40 0.64
C GLU A 99 1.39 -5.91 0.00
N ILE A 100 1.56 -6.12 -1.31
CA ILE A 100 2.72 -5.58 -2.05
C ILE A 100 2.62 -4.06 -2.15
N ALA A 101 1.46 -3.54 -2.55
CA ALA A 101 1.27 -2.11 -2.76
C ALA A 101 1.34 -1.30 -1.46
N ASP A 102 0.88 -1.84 -0.33
CA ASP A 102 0.99 -1.22 0.99
C ASP A 102 2.44 -1.19 1.49
N ALA A 103 3.23 -2.22 1.18
CA ALA A 103 4.61 -2.33 1.67
C ALA A 103 5.66 -1.68 0.76
N GLU A 104 5.45 -1.73 -0.56
CA GLU A 104 6.44 -1.37 -1.58
C GLU A 104 5.93 -0.29 -2.55
N GLY A 105 4.65 0.09 -2.46
CA GLY A 105 4.01 1.06 -3.35
C GLY A 105 3.49 0.46 -4.65
N LEU A 106 2.63 1.22 -5.34
CA LEU A 106 1.96 0.74 -6.58
C LEU A 106 2.91 0.51 -7.76
N SER A 107 4.05 1.19 -7.78
CA SER A 107 5.07 1.05 -8.83
C SER A 107 5.67 -0.35 -8.86
N GLU A 108 5.88 -0.95 -7.70
CA GLU A 108 6.47 -2.29 -7.56
C GLU A 108 5.47 -3.42 -7.84
N LEU A 109 4.17 -3.09 -7.92
CA LEU A 109 3.14 -4.05 -8.28
C LEU A 109 3.33 -4.54 -9.72
N THR A 110 3.79 -5.78 -9.86
CA THR A 110 3.87 -6.50 -11.14
C THR A 110 3.21 -7.86 -11.02
N MET A 111 2.68 -8.39 -12.13
CA MET A 111 2.08 -9.73 -12.15
C MET A 111 3.07 -10.81 -11.66
N ARG A 112 4.36 -10.62 -11.96
CA ARG A 112 5.43 -11.49 -11.49
C ARG A 112 5.66 -11.39 -9.98
N ALA A 113 5.62 -10.19 -9.41
CA ALA A 113 5.76 -10.00 -7.97
C ALA A 113 4.61 -10.68 -7.22
N VAL A 114 3.37 -10.49 -7.67
CA VAL A 114 2.18 -11.14 -7.09
C VAL A 114 2.28 -12.66 -7.20
N ALA A 115 2.64 -13.19 -8.36
CA ALA A 115 2.83 -14.62 -8.57
C ALA A 115 3.94 -15.20 -7.67
N GLY A 116 5.06 -14.48 -7.54
CA GLY A 116 6.15 -14.83 -6.65
C GLY A 116 5.73 -14.87 -5.18
N ARG A 117 4.91 -13.91 -4.74
CA ARG A 117 4.38 -13.86 -3.36
C ARG A 117 3.42 -15.02 -3.07
N LEU A 118 2.64 -15.43 -4.08
CA LEU A 118 1.70 -16.55 -3.98
C LEU A 118 2.33 -17.93 -4.26
N ALA A 119 3.62 -17.98 -4.59
CA ALA A 119 4.31 -19.17 -5.07
C ALA A 119 3.58 -19.86 -6.26
N ALA A 120 2.96 -19.06 -7.12
CA ALA A 120 2.20 -19.50 -8.28
C ALA A 120 2.90 -19.11 -9.59
N ALA A 121 2.57 -19.80 -10.70
CA ALA A 121 3.05 -19.39 -12.02
C ALA A 121 2.33 -18.12 -12.49
N THR A 122 3.03 -17.13 -13.05
CA THR A 122 2.40 -15.87 -13.52
C THR A 122 1.21 -16.11 -14.46
N MET A 123 1.31 -17.09 -15.35
CA MET A 123 0.22 -17.47 -16.27
C MET A 123 -1.05 -17.95 -15.56
N SER A 124 -0.94 -18.44 -14.32
CA SER A 124 -2.11 -18.86 -13.54
C SER A 124 -2.97 -17.68 -13.05
N LEU A 125 -2.35 -16.52 -12.80
CA LEU A 125 -3.06 -15.33 -12.32
C LEU A 125 -3.99 -14.77 -13.40
N TYR A 126 -3.56 -14.78 -14.67
CA TYR A 126 -4.33 -14.27 -15.80
C TYR A 126 -5.65 -15.01 -16.06
N ARG A 127 -5.86 -16.20 -15.45
CA ARG A 127 -7.17 -16.88 -15.48
C ARG A 127 -8.21 -16.22 -14.57
N HIS A 128 -7.77 -15.38 -13.63
CA HIS A 128 -8.62 -14.76 -12.61
C HIS A 128 -8.69 -13.24 -12.75
N VAL A 129 -7.70 -12.62 -13.40
CA VAL A 129 -7.62 -11.17 -13.60
C VAL A 129 -7.16 -10.86 -15.03
N GLY A 130 -7.75 -9.83 -15.63
CA GLY A 130 -7.50 -9.43 -17.02
C GLY A 130 -6.13 -8.77 -17.25
N GLY A 131 -5.39 -8.46 -16.18
CA GLY A 131 -4.08 -7.83 -16.24
C GLY A 131 -3.79 -6.97 -15.01
N LYS A 132 -2.74 -6.15 -15.07
CA LYS A 132 -2.37 -5.23 -13.98
C LYS A 132 -3.48 -4.22 -13.71
N ASP A 133 -4.03 -3.58 -14.75
CA ASP A 133 -5.02 -2.52 -14.57
C ASP A 133 -6.34 -3.05 -13.99
N ASP A 134 -6.81 -4.23 -14.45
CA ASP A 134 -7.96 -4.93 -13.85
C ASP A 134 -7.67 -5.31 -12.40
N LEU A 135 -6.47 -5.83 -12.10
CA LEU A 135 -6.06 -6.15 -10.75
C LEU A 135 -6.08 -4.91 -9.84
N VAL A 136 -5.60 -3.76 -10.30
CA VAL A 136 -5.61 -2.51 -9.53
C VAL A 136 -7.05 -2.08 -9.22
N MET A 137 -8.00 -2.19 -10.16
CA MET A 137 -9.40 -1.87 -9.86
C MET A 137 -10.03 -2.81 -8.83
N LEU A 138 -9.70 -4.10 -8.89
CA LEU A 138 -10.14 -5.06 -7.88
C LEU A 138 -9.53 -4.79 -6.50
N MET A 139 -8.28 -4.33 -6.46
CA MET A 139 -7.63 -3.90 -5.23
C MET A 139 -8.36 -2.68 -4.65
N VAL A 140 -8.70 -1.69 -5.48
CA VAL A 140 -9.47 -0.50 -5.04
C VAL A 140 -10.81 -0.92 -4.45
N ASP A 141 -11.55 -1.82 -5.10
CA ASP A 141 -12.82 -2.33 -4.60
C ASP A 141 -12.67 -3.06 -3.26
N ALA A 142 -11.67 -3.94 -3.15
CA ALA A 142 -11.42 -4.69 -1.93
C ALA A 142 -10.98 -3.77 -0.77
N ALA A 143 -10.11 -2.80 -1.03
CA ALA A 143 -9.63 -1.86 -0.03
C ALA A 143 -10.76 -0.94 0.48
N PHE A 144 -11.60 -0.38 -0.40
CA PHE A 144 -12.76 0.41 0.05
C PHE A 144 -13.80 -0.44 0.79
N ALA A 145 -13.91 -1.75 0.51
CA ALA A 145 -14.85 -2.61 1.22
C ALA A 145 -14.52 -2.79 2.72
N GLU A 146 -13.28 -2.52 3.13
CA GLU A 146 -12.87 -2.48 4.54
C GLU A 146 -13.39 -1.25 5.28
N PHE A 147 -13.81 -0.22 4.54
CA PHE A 147 -14.28 1.06 5.05
C PHE A 147 -15.73 1.33 4.60
N PRO A 148 -16.71 0.53 5.06
CA PRO A 148 -18.10 0.74 4.69
C PRO A 148 -18.61 2.08 5.23
N LEU A 149 -19.42 2.77 4.43
CA LEU A 149 -20.18 3.92 4.91
C LEU A 149 -21.16 3.47 6.01
N PRO A 150 -21.36 4.27 7.07
CA PRO A 150 -22.20 3.89 8.19
C PRO A 150 -23.67 3.75 7.76
N SER A 151 -24.35 2.77 8.33
CA SER A 151 -25.79 2.54 8.13
C SER A 151 -26.64 3.67 8.72
N GLU A 152 -26.23 4.17 9.88
CA GLU A 152 -26.84 5.35 10.51
C GLU A 152 -26.21 6.60 9.93
N ARG A 153 -27.02 7.41 9.24
CA ARG A 153 -26.56 8.62 8.57
C ARG A 153 -26.78 9.82 9.50
N PRO A 154 -25.77 10.69 9.68
CA PRO A 154 -25.97 11.96 10.37
C PRO A 154 -27.08 12.78 9.73
N GLU A 155 -27.73 13.63 10.51
CA GLU A 155 -28.69 14.60 9.99
C GLU A 155 -27.98 15.69 9.17
N GLY A 156 -28.68 16.19 8.16
CA GLY A 156 -28.20 17.28 7.31
C GLY A 156 -27.16 16.86 6.27
N TRP A 157 -26.96 17.73 5.28
CA TRP A 157 -26.01 17.48 4.19
C TRP A 157 -24.57 17.47 4.69
N ARG A 158 -24.23 18.38 5.61
CA ARG A 158 -22.87 18.58 6.09
C ARG A 158 -22.30 17.35 6.79
N GLY A 159 -22.99 16.82 7.79
CA GLY A 159 -22.51 15.66 8.56
C GLY A 159 -22.33 14.41 7.71
N ARG A 160 -23.16 14.24 6.67
CA ARG A 160 -23.03 13.12 5.73
C ARG A 160 -21.83 13.29 4.79
N LEU A 161 -21.58 14.50 4.27
CA LEU A 161 -20.36 14.77 3.48
C LEU A 161 -19.09 14.62 4.34
N GLU A 162 -19.10 15.08 5.59
CA GLU A 162 -17.97 14.87 6.49
C GLU A 162 -17.70 13.38 6.73
N THR A 163 -18.75 12.60 6.97
CA THR A 163 -18.66 11.14 7.13
C THR A 163 -18.05 10.47 5.90
N SER A 164 -18.55 10.80 4.71
CA SER A 164 -18.01 10.26 3.45
C SER A 164 -16.54 10.64 3.25
N ALA A 165 -16.17 11.90 3.47
CA ALA A 165 -14.79 12.36 3.37
C ALA A 165 -13.86 11.64 4.37
N ARG A 166 -14.29 11.44 5.62
CA ARG A 166 -13.52 10.73 6.65
C ARG A 166 -13.35 9.25 6.35
N VAL A 167 -14.38 8.59 5.83
CA VAL A 167 -14.30 7.19 5.36
C VAL A 167 -13.28 7.06 4.23
N GLN A 168 -13.33 7.98 3.26
CA GLN A 168 -12.35 8.02 2.18
C GLN A 168 -10.93 8.29 2.68
N TRP A 169 -10.77 9.25 3.60
CA TRP A 169 -9.48 9.54 4.23
C TRP A 169 -8.91 8.31 4.95
N ALA A 170 -9.73 7.60 5.73
CA ALA A 170 -9.32 6.38 6.42
C ALA A 170 -8.86 5.29 5.45
N ALA A 171 -9.57 5.10 4.33
CA ALA A 171 -9.16 4.15 3.29
C ALA A 171 -7.81 4.53 2.67
N TYR A 172 -7.58 5.80 2.34
CA TYR A 172 -6.29 6.25 1.82
C TYR A 172 -5.16 6.18 2.84
N ARG A 173 -5.45 6.42 4.12
CA ARG A 173 -4.48 6.26 5.21
C ARG A 173 -4.03 4.81 5.37
N ALA A 174 -4.95 3.87 5.24
CA ALA A 174 -4.64 2.45 5.29
C ALA A 174 -3.93 1.95 4.02
N HIS A 175 -4.30 2.49 2.85
CA HIS A 175 -3.81 2.07 1.54
C HIS A 175 -3.35 3.27 0.69
N PRO A 176 -2.18 3.87 0.97
CA PRO A 176 -1.75 5.14 0.35
C PRO A 176 -1.64 5.10 -1.18
N TRP A 177 -1.34 3.93 -1.76
CA TRP A 177 -1.28 3.72 -3.20
C TRP A 177 -2.60 4.02 -3.93
N MET A 178 -3.75 3.94 -3.24
CA MET A 178 -5.07 4.17 -3.83
C MET A 178 -5.24 5.61 -4.33
N ALA A 179 -4.67 6.59 -3.64
CA ALA A 179 -4.81 8.00 -3.98
C ALA A 179 -4.29 8.32 -5.40
N ARG A 180 -3.36 7.50 -5.93
CA ARG A 180 -2.85 7.62 -7.31
C ARG A 180 -3.49 6.65 -8.31
N ALA A 181 -4.21 5.64 -7.83
CA ALA A 181 -4.83 4.61 -8.66
C ALA A 181 -6.14 5.08 -9.32
N THR A 182 -6.78 6.13 -8.81
CA THR A 182 -8.12 6.57 -9.23
C THR A 182 -8.07 7.90 -10.00
N PRO A 183 -8.25 7.90 -11.34
CA PRO A 183 -8.30 9.13 -12.11
C PRO A 183 -9.56 9.95 -11.78
N LEU A 184 -9.41 11.26 -11.66
CA LEU A 184 -10.55 12.17 -11.40
C LEU A 184 -11.48 12.33 -12.60
N THR A 185 -10.93 12.28 -13.83
CA THR A 185 -11.62 12.68 -15.06
C THR A 185 -12.10 11.52 -15.91
N ARG A 186 -11.84 10.27 -15.50
CA ARG A 186 -12.20 9.07 -16.26
C ARG A 186 -13.07 8.17 -15.40
N PRO A 187 -14.23 7.72 -15.89
CA PRO A 187 -15.00 6.69 -15.21
C PRO A 187 -14.15 5.44 -14.98
N VAL A 188 -14.19 4.93 -13.75
CA VAL A 188 -13.51 3.69 -13.37
C VAL A 188 -14.56 2.63 -13.06
N PRO A 189 -14.36 1.38 -13.52
CA PRO A 189 -15.30 0.28 -13.28
C PRO A 189 -15.11 -0.30 -11.88
N SER A 190 -15.42 0.47 -10.84
CA SER A 190 -15.31 0.08 -9.43
C SER A 190 -16.66 0.22 -8.73
N GLU A 191 -17.18 -0.89 -8.20
CA GLU A 191 -18.45 -0.90 -7.48
C GLU A 191 -18.36 -0.11 -6.17
N ALA A 192 -17.22 -0.19 -5.47
CA ALA A 192 -17.04 0.51 -4.21
C ALA A 192 -17.03 2.03 -4.40
N LEU A 193 -16.32 2.53 -5.43
CA LEU A 193 -16.30 3.95 -5.78
C LEU A 193 -17.67 4.44 -6.24
N LEU A 194 -18.41 3.63 -7.00
CA LEU A 194 -19.78 3.96 -7.40
C LEU A 194 -20.71 4.08 -6.18
N ARG A 195 -20.65 3.16 -5.22
CA ARG A 195 -21.45 3.26 -3.98
C ARG A 195 -21.11 4.50 -3.17
N HIS A 196 -19.83 4.86 -3.07
CA HIS A 196 -19.41 6.07 -2.38
C HIS A 196 -19.91 7.33 -3.09
N SER A 197 -19.86 7.34 -4.42
CA SER A 197 -20.38 8.41 -5.26
C SER A 197 -21.90 8.55 -5.11
N GLU A 198 -22.62 7.43 -5.12
CA GLU A 198 -24.08 7.40 -4.96
C GLU A 198 -24.49 7.98 -3.60
N TYR A 199 -23.79 7.62 -2.52
CA TYR A 199 -24.05 8.18 -1.19
C TYR A 199 -23.92 9.71 -1.17
N VAL A 200 -22.85 10.25 -1.76
CA VAL A 200 -22.66 11.72 -1.84
C VAL A 200 -23.73 12.35 -2.73
N MET A 201 -24.10 11.70 -3.83
CA MET A 201 -25.14 12.20 -4.72
C MET A 201 -26.52 12.22 -4.07
N GLU A 202 -26.90 11.19 -3.30
CA GLU A 202 -28.12 11.18 -2.49
C GLU A 202 -28.16 12.38 -1.53
N VAL A 203 -27.05 12.65 -0.84
CA VAL A 203 -26.93 13.80 0.07
C VAL A 203 -27.13 15.12 -0.67
N LEU A 204 -26.50 15.27 -1.84
CA LEU A 204 -26.57 16.49 -2.62
C LEU A 204 -27.93 16.67 -3.31
N GLN A 205 -28.67 15.59 -3.59
CA GLN A 205 -30.02 15.65 -4.15
C GLN A 205 -31.04 16.32 -3.22
N GLU A 206 -30.85 16.19 -1.91
CA GLU A 206 -31.68 16.81 -0.88
C GLU A 206 -31.42 18.32 -0.73
N THR A 207 -30.42 18.87 -1.43
CA THR A 207 -30.09 20.29 -1.42
C THR A 207 -30.77 21.05 -2.57
N GLY A 208 -30.88 22.38 -2.43
CA GLY A 208 -31.39 23.26 -3.49
C GLY A 208 -30.45 23.46 -4.70
N LEU A 209 -29.31 22.78 -4.75
CA LEU A 209 -28.32 22.92 -5.83
C LEU A 209 -28.82 22.37 -7.17
N ASP A 210 -28.40 22.97 -8.28
CA ASP A 210 -28.60 22.40 -9.61
C ASP A 210 -27.68 21.19 -9.88
N ALA A 211 -27.99 20.40 -10.91
CA ALA A 211 -27.26 19.17 -11.21
C ALA A 211 -25.76 19.38 -11.51
N ALA A 212 -25.39 20.46 -12.20
CA ALA A 212 -23.99 20.73 -12.51
C ALA A 212 -23.22 21.13 -11.24
N THR A 213 -23.83 21.97 -10.40
CA THR A 213 -23.24 22.36 -9.12
C THR A 213 -23.08 21.16 -8.18
N ARG A 214 -24.05 20.23 -8.12
CA ARG A 214 -23.91 18.98 -7.35
C ARG A 214 -22.71 18.15 -7.82
N MET A 215 -22.53 17.99 -9.13
CA MET A 215 -21.37 17.28 -9.67
C MET A 215 -20.06 17.98 -9.30
N TYR A 216 -19.99 19.31 -9.39
CA TYR A 216 -18.79 20.04 -8.97
C TYR A 216 -18.49 19.89 -7.48
N VAL A 217 -19.51 19.93 -6.62
CA VAL A 217 -19.32 19.72 -5.18
C VAL A 217 -18.78 18.31 -4.89
N MET A 218 -19.37 17.29 -5.52
CA MET A 218 -18.91 15.91 -5.37
C MET A 218 -17.43 15.77 -5.79
N ILE A 219 -17.07 16.25 -6.99
CA ILE A 219 -15.70 16.20 -7.52
C ILE A 219 -14.76 16.99 -6.62
N LEU A 220 -15.18 18.14 -6.10
CA LEU A 220 -14.38 19.01 -5.24
C LEU A 220 -14.06 18.34 -3.91
N VAL A 221 -15.06 17.76 -3.23
CA VAL A 221 -14.84 17.03 -1.97
C VAL A 221 -13.92 15.84 -2.20
N TYR A 222 -14.18 15.03 -3.23
CA TYR A 222 -13.35 13.88 -3.58
C TYR A 222 -11.89 14.27 -3.87
N SER A 223 -11.69 15.25 -4.74
CA SER A 223 -10.35 15.74 -5.13
C SER A 223 -9.59 16.39 -3.98
N PHE A 224 -10.28 17.04 -3.04
CA PHE A 224 -9.68 17.56 -1.83
C PHE A 224 -9.06 16.43 -0.98
N VAL A 225 -9.84 15.39 -0.67
CA VAL A 225 -9.33 14.26 0.15
C VAL A 225 -8.23 13.51 -0.59
N GLN A 226 -8.43 13.21 -1.88
CA GLN A 226 -7.44 12.55 -2.72
C GLN A 226 -6.14 13.37 -2.83
N GLY A 227 -6.24 14.70 -2.95
CA GLY A 227 -5.09 15.58 -3.08
C GLY A 227 -4.18 15.56 -1.86
N ILE A 228 -4.75 15.64 -0.66
CA ILE A 228 -3.96 15.52 0.59
C ILE A 228 -3.39 14.10 0.70
N ALA A 229 -4.19 13.08 0.43
CA ALA A 229 -3.78 11.69 0.57
C ALA A 229 -2.63 11.29 -0.38
N ALA A 230 -2.54 11.92 -1.56
CA ALA A 230 -1.48 11.66 -2.53
C ALA A 230 -0.07 12.02 -2.02
N HIS A 231 0.03 12.83 -0.96
CA HIS A 231 1.29 13.15 -0.29
C HIS A 231 1.78 12.01 0.62
N ILE A 232 0.88 11.21 1.20
CA ILE A 232 1.26 10.07 2.06
C ILE A 232 2.13 9.08 1.27
N GLU A 233 1.71 8.71 0.06
CA GLU A 233 2.48 7.79 -0.78
C GLU A 233 3.80 8.43 -1.26
N LEU A 234 3.82 9.75 -1.48
CA LEU A 234 5.04 10.46 -1.90
C LEU A 234 6.11 10.42 -0.80
N GLU A 235 5.71 10.69 0.44
CA GLU A 235 6.59 10.66 1.61
C GLU A 235 7.09 9.24 1.88
N GLN A 236 6.22 8.24 1.82
CA GLN A 236 6.62 6.84 1.97
C GLN A 236 7.67 6.41 0.94
N ARG A 237 7.51 6.83 -0.32
CA ARG A 237 8.49 6.56 -1.37
C ARG A 237 9.80 7.30 -1.13
N ALA A 238 9.75 8.58 -0.79
CA ALA A 238 10.95 9.37 -0.49
C ALA A 238 11.76 8.74 0.64
N ARG A 239 11.11 8.28 1.71
CA ARG A 239 11.73 7.56 2.81
C ARG A 239 12.28 6.20 2.38
N ALA A 240 11.57 5.44 1.55
CA ALA A 240 12.03 4.16 1.05
C ALA A 240 13.28 4.28 0.14
N ASP A 241 13.34 5.32 -0.69
CA ASP A 241 14.44 5.56 -1.63
C ASP A 241 15.69 6.12 -0.94
N THR A 242 15.51 7.03 0.02
CA THR A 242 16.63 7.72 0.70
C THR A 242 17.08 7.02 1.98
N GLY A 243 16.17 6.28 2.65
CA GLY A 243 16.39 5.70 3.98
C GLY A 243 16.39 6.73 5.12
N ILE A 244 16.03 7.98 4.86
CA ILE A 244 16.08 9.10 5.80
C ILE A 244 14.66 9.44 6.24
N THR A 245 14.47 9.75 7.53
CA THR A 245 13.19 10.23 8.07
C THR A 245 12.95 11.71 7.73
N ASP A 246 11.71 12.19 7.83
CA ASP A 246 11.39 13.58 7.50
C ASP A 246 12.10 14.57 8.44
N GLU A 247 12.24 14.22 9.71
CA GLU A 247 12.96 15.03 10.71
C GLU A 247 14.46 15.13 10.38
N GLU A 248 15.09 14.01 10.02
CA GLU A 248 16.49 13.98 9.57
C GLU A 248 16.68 14.75 8.26
N TRP A 249 15.72 14.65 7.33
CA TRP A 249 15.72 15.42 6.10
C TRP A 249 15.64 16.92 6.39
N MET A 250 14.72 17.35 7.25
CA MET A 250 14.55 18.76 7.64
C MET A 250 15.79 19.30 8.37
N THR A 251 16.37 18.51 9.27
CA THR A 251 17.64 18.86 9.94
C THR A 251 18.78 19.04 8.93
N GLY A 252 18.84 18.18 7.91
CA GLY A 252 19.81 18.30 6.81
C GLY A 252 19.62 19.55 5.93
N GLN A 253 18.47 20.22 6.00
CA GLN A 253 18.14 21.41 5.21
C GLN A 253 18.23 22.73 6.00
N GLU A 254 18.71 22.71 7.25
CA GLU A 254 18.82 23.93 8.09
C GLU A 254 19.56 25.09 7.40
N GLY A 255 20.68 24.80 6.72
CA GLY A 255 21.44 25.82 5.99
C GLY A 255 20.64 26.45 4.84
N PHE A 256 19.95 25.62 4.05
CA PHE A 256 19.09 26.08 2.97
C PHE A 256 17.88 26.88 3.48
N LEU A 257 17.26 26.44 4.57
CA LEU A 257 16.18 27.17 5.22
C LEU A 257 16.66 28.53 5.76
N GLY A 258 17.89 28.59 6.30
CA GLY A 258 18.54 29.83 6.70
C GLY A 258 18.70 30.82 5.54
N ASP A 259 19.18 30.35 4.39
CA ASP A 259 19.33 31.17 3.19
C ASP A 259 17.98 31.66 2.64
N ILE A 260 16.97 30.78 2.59
CA ILE A 260 15.59 31.17 2.20
C ILE A 260 15.05 32.21 3.17
N LYS A 261 15.19 32.00 4.48
CA LYS A 261 14.71 32.92 5.51
C LYS A 261 15.34 34.30 5.35
N ALA A 262 16.65 34.36 5.09
CA ALA A 262 17.35 35.62 4.85
C ALA A 262 16.86 36.35 3.59
N ALA A 263 16.54 35.60 2.52
CA ALA A 263 16.11 36.18 1.24
C ALA A 263 14.61 36.51 1.17
N ASN A 264 13.77 35.96 2.05
CA ASN A 264 12.30 36.03 1.94
C ASN A 264 11.63 36.58 3.22
N PRO A 265 11.45 37.91 3.35
CA PRO A 265 10.99 38.53 4.60
C PRO A 265 9.60 38.10 5.09
N ALA A 266 8.66 37.80 4.18
CA ALA A 266 7.34 37.32 4.56
C ALA A 266 7.39 35.89 5.13
N PHE A 267 8.16 35.01 4.50
CA PHE A 267 8.36 33.65 4.98
C PHE A 267 9.16 33.61 6.27
N SER A 268 10.13 34.51 6.43
CA SER A 268 10.90 34.67 7.66
C SER A 268 10.01 35.02 8.86
N ARG A 269 9.15 36.03 8.72
CA ARG A 269 8.17 36.38 9.77
C ARG A 269 7.24 35.23 10.09
N LEU A 270 6.76 34.51 9.07
CA LEU A 270 5.95 33.32 9.27
C LEU A 270 6.71 32.29 10.11
N LEU A 271 7.94 31.90 9.73
CA LEU A 271 8.73 30.92 10.47
C LEU A 271 9.02 31.33 11.91
N ASP A 272 9.24 32.63 12.17
CA ASP A 272 9.42 33.15 13.53
C ASP A 272 8.15 33.02 14.39
N GLU A 273 6.98 33.22 13.80
CA GLU A 273 5.68 33.06 14.46
C GLU A 273 5.24 31.59 14.59
N LEU A 274 5.62 30.76 13.62
CA LEU A 274 5.20 29.36 13.49
C LEU A 274 5.76 28.50 14.63
N GLY A 275 6.97 28.84 15.11
CA GLY A 275 7.66 28.06 16.14
C GLY A 275 7.97 26.63 15.68
N ASP A 276 7.75 25.66 16.57
CA ASP A 276 7.98 24.23 16.33
C ASP A 276 6.79 23.57 15.63
N PHE A 277 6.35 24.15 14.52
CA PHE A 277 5.23 23.60 13.76
C PHE A 277 5.65 22.36 12.99
N ASP A 278 4.96 21.27 13.30
CA ASP A 278 5.04 20.02 12.56
C ASP A 278 3.79 19.82 11.70
N LEU A 279 4.01 19.54 10.41
CA LEU A 279 2.92 19.37 9.45
C LEU A 279 2.30 17.98 9.61
N ASP A 280 1.13 17.95 10.24
CA ASP A 280 0.33 16.74 10.37
C ASP A 280 -0.77 16.71 9.30
N LEU A 281 -0.71 15.70 8.42
CA LEU A 281 -1.68 15.52 7.33
C LEU A 281 -3.11 15.24 7.84
N ASP A 282 -3.29 14.61 9.00
CA ASP A 282 -4.62 14.40 9.59
C ASP A 282 -5.23 15.73 10.04
N ARG A 283 -4.41 16.60 10.67
CA ARG A 283 -4.84 17.95 11.06
C ARG A 283 -5.13 18.82 9.84
N LEU A 284 -4.30 18.73 8.81
CA LEU A 284 -4.50 19.46 7.56
C LEU A 284 -5.80 19.01 6.86
N PHE A 285 -6.07 17.70 6.83
CA PHE A 285 -7.32 17.15 6.30
C PHE A 285 -8.54 17.68 7.05
N GLU A 286 -8.59 17.61 8.39
CA GLU A 286 -9.75 18.09 9.15
C GLU A 286 -9.93 19.62 9.03
N PHE A 287 -8.82 20.38 9.04
CA PHE A 287 -8.86 21.82 8.84
C PHE A 287 -9.42 22.19 7.45
N GLY A 288 -8.91 21.54 6.40
CA GLY A 288 -9.34 21.78 5.03
C GLY A 288 -10.77 21.34 4.78
N LEU A 289 -11.19 20.19 5.32
CA LEU A 289 -12.55 19.68 5.19
C LEU A 289 -13.56 20.66 5.80
N ARG A 290 -13.30 21.12 7.04
CA ARG A 290 -14.16 22.11 7.69
C ARG A 290 -14.27 23.39 6.85
N SER A 291 -13.13 23.91 6.42
CA SER A 291 -13.06 25.16 5.64
C SER A 291 -13.79 25.04 4.28
N LEU A 292 -13.64 23.90 3.62
CA LEU A 292 -14.32 23.60 2.36
C LEU A 292 -15.84 23.57 2.54
N LEU A 293 -16.33 22.83 3.54
CA LEU A 293 -17.76 22.71 3.80
C LEU A 293 -18.38 24.04 4.30
N ASP A 294 -17.63 24.84 5.06
CA ASP A 294 -18.05 26.20 5.45
C ASP A 294 -18.26 27.09 4.22
N GLY A 295 -17.37 27.00 3.23
CA GLY A 295 -17.53 27.66 1.94
C GLY A 295 -18.78 27.21 1.17
N LEU A 296 -19.02 25.89 1.14
CA LEU A 296 -20.18 25.28 0.47
C LEU A 296 -21.52 25.61 1.12
N THR A 297 -21.54 25.90 2.43
CA THR A 297 -22.76 26.27 3.16
C THR A 297 -23.47 27.44 2.49
N ARG A 298 -22.72 28.43 1.96
CA ARG A 298 -23.29 29.59 1.26
C ARG A 298 -23.98 29.24 -0.05
N LEU A 299 -23.61 28.13 -0.67
CA LEU A 299 -24.23 27.64 -1.91
C LEU A 299 -25.46 26.78 -1.61
N VAL A 300 -25.37 25.94 -0.57
CA VAL A 300 -26.42 24.98 -0.18
C VAL A 300 -27.58 25.66 0.56
N GLU A 301 -27.28 26.68 1.37
CA GLU A 301 -28.22 27.42 2.20
C GLU A 301 -28.22 28.90 1.77
N PRO A 302 -28.72 29.23 0.56
CA PRO A 302 -28.85 30.61 0.14
C PRO A 302 -29.83 31.34 1.08
N ARG A 303 -29.39 32.46 1.64
CA ARG A 303 -30.19 33.35 2.50
C ARG A 303 -31.42 33.90 1.80
#